data_AF-A0A842Y2A4-F1
#
_entry.id   AF-A0A842Y2A4-F1
#
_cell.length_a   1.000
_cell.length_b   1.000
_cell.length_c   1.000
_cell.angle_alpha   90.00
_cell.angle_beta   90.00
_cell.angle_gamma   90.00
#
_symmetry.space_group_name_H-M   'P 1'
#
loop_
_entity.id
_entity.type
_entity.pdbx_description
1 polymer ?
#
loop_
_entity_poly.entity_id
_entity_poly.type
_entity_poly.pdbx_seq_one_letter_code
_entity_poly.pdbx_strand_id
1 'polypeptide(L)'
;SEEYLRELNPDAMLEVFAQDYNPQSYAICGSDMMIKGESLDNIRFGDSFTNDYFGEKTFDYMLANPPFGVEWKPQQNFIQKEHDEKGYGGRFGAGLPRINDGSFLFLQHMISKMKEQKEGGTRLSIVFNGSPLFTGAAGSGESDIRKWIIESDWLDAIVALPDQLFYNTGISTYLWIVTNRKEKKRRGRIQLIDATGFFLKMRKSLGNKRNEIGDGRDGKADHIGEITRLYGDFIEGEHVKIFDNSDFGYQRITVERPLRLNFTVNEERLEKVRESSQFVSLATSKKRKDTEKAEAEIAEGKKMQQSILNALGILSSGGVVKSRDEFTESMKKAFRDSGLNIPAPLFKAILMALSERDETAELCTDKNGAPEPDSELRDYENVSLREEIAGYMAREVLPHVPDAWVDGSKTKTGYEINFNRYFYKYTPPRPLEEIEAELKGIEKEIAGMLEEMV
;
A
#
# COMPACT_ATOMS: atom_id res chain seq x y z
N SER A 1 -9.23 29.27 -25.51
CA SER A 1 -9.10 29.24 -24.04
C SER A 1 -8.79 30.62 -23.51
N GLU A 2 -7.85 31.36 -24.10
CA GLU A 2 -7.55 32.74 -23.72
C GLU A 2 -8.74 33.69 -23.94
N GLU A 3 -9.45 33.58 -25.07
CA GLU A 3 -10.68 34.36 -25.33
C GLU A 3 -11.74 34.13 -24.23
N TYR A 4 -12.02 32.86 -23.90
CA TYR A 4 -12.94 32.51 -22.81
C TYR A 4 -12.48 33.02 -21.44
N LEU A 5 -11.17 33.02 -21.17
CA LEU A 5 -10.61 33.58 -19.93
C LEU A 5 -10.80 35.10 -19.89
N ARG A 6 -10.59 35.80 -21.01
CA ARG A 6 -10.81 37.24 -21.14
C ARG A 6 -12.29 37.63 -21.08
N GLU A 7 -13.20 36.75 -21.49
CA GLU A 7 -14.65 36.93 -21.27
C GLU A 7 -15.00 36.94 -19.78
N LEU A 8 -14.32 36.12 -18.97
CA LEU A 8 -14.53 36.05 -17.53
C LEU A 8 -13.80 37.17 -16.77
N ASN A 9 -12.59 37.51 -17.20
CA ASN A 9 -11.78 38.58 -16.64
C ASN A 9 -10.91 39.22 -17.73
N PRO A 10 -11.27 40.43 -18.21
CA PRO A 10 -10.54 41.13 -19.27
C PRO A 10 -9.08 41.44 -18.92
N ASP A 11 -8.75 41.54 -17.63
CA ASP A 11 -7.39 41.85 -17.15
C ASP A 11 -6.55 40.60 -16.87
N ALA A 12 -7.10 39.40 -17.12
CA ALA A 12 -6.38 38.17 -16.86
C ALA A 12 -5.28 37.93 -17.89
N MET A 13 -4.06 37.73 -17.38
CA MET A 13 -2.89 37.34 -18.18
C MET A 13 -2.66 35.83 -18.01
N LEU A 14 -2.70 35.10 -19.13
CA LEU A 14 -2.42 33.66 -19.15
C LEU A 14 -0.99 33.44 -19.61
N GLU A 15 -0.14 32.96 -18.71
CA GLU A 15 1.20 32.46 -19.05
C GLU A 15 1.24 30.94 -18.89
N VAL A 16 1.69 30.24 -19.94
CA VAL A 16 1.72 28.78 -19.97
C VAL A 16 3.15 28.29 -19.76
N PHE A 17 3.32 27.35 -18.84
CA PHE A 17 4.58 26.65 -18.57
C PHE A 17 4.38 25.15 -18.74
N ALA A 18 5.34 24.47 -19.35
CA ALA A 18 5.29 23.03 -19.54
C ALA A 18 6.68 22.41 -19.56
N GLN A 19 6.76 21.15 -19.15
CA GLN A 19 7.96 20.33 -19.29
C GLN A 19 7.58 18.93 -19.72
N ASP A 20 8.30 18.40 -20.72
CA ASP A 20 8.11 17.04 -21.21
C ASP A 20 9.46 16.39 -21.54
N TYR A 21 9.59 15.11 -21.19
CA TYR A 21 10.80 14.33 -21.48
C TYR A 21 10.75 13.67 -22.87
N ASN A 22 9.56 13.59 -23.49
CA ASN A 22 9.37 13.01 -24.79
C ASN A 22 9.68 14.06 -25.88
N PRO A 23 10.68 13.81 -26.76
CA PRO A 23 11.14 14.81 -27.71
C PRO A 23 10.09 15.15 -28.78
N GLN A 24 9.23 14.21 -29.14
CA GLN A 24 8.16 14.45 -30.11
C GLN A 24 7.06 15.32 -29.50
N SER A 25 6.65 15.01 -28.27
CA SER A 25 5.62 15.78 -27.55
C SER A 25 6.10 17.21 -27.28
N TYR A 26 7.36 17.37 -26.88
CA TYR A 26 8.02 18.68 -26.75
C TYR A 26 8.02 19.47 -28.06
N ALA A 27 8.42 18.84 -29.18
CA ALA A 27 8.49 19.52 -30.47
C ALA A 27 7.09 19.95 -30.98
N ILE A 28 6.08 19.10 -30.80
CA ILE A 28 4.68 19.41 -31.16
C ILE A 28 4.16 20.57 -30.31
N CYS A 29 4.35 20.51 -28.98
CA CYS A 29 3.94 21.57 -28.06
C CYS A 29 4.64 22.89 -28.38
N GLY A 30 5.96 22.88 -28.58
CA GLY A 30 6.72 24.07 -28.95
C GLY A 30 6.24 24.70 -30.26
N SER A 31 5.94 23.87 -31.27
CA SER A 31 5.40 24.36 -32.55
C SER A 31 4.04 25.04 -32.39
N ASP A 32 3.14 24.46 -31.58
CA ASP A 32 1.83 25.05 -31.28
C ASP A 32 1.95 26.38 -30.51
N MET A 33 2.88 26.45 -29.55
CA MET A 33 3.17 27.70 -28.81
C MET A 33 3.73 28.79 -29.71
N MET A 34 4.66 28.46 -30.63
CA MET A 34 5.19 29.41 -31.60
C MET A 34 4.10 29.95 -32.54
N ILE A 35 3.16 29.10 -32.98
CA ILE A 35 2.02 29.52 -33.82
C ILE A 35 1.12 30.51 -33.08
N LYS A 36 0.97 30.35 -31.76
CA LYS A 36 0.20 31.24 -30.88
C LYS A 36 0.97 32.49 -30.45
N GLY A 37 2.24 32.65 -30.84
CA GLY A 37 3.08 33.78 -30.47
C GLY A 37 3.64 33.72 -29.05
N GLU A 38 3.56 32.55 -28.40
CA GLU A 38 4.04 32.32 -27.03
C GLU A 38 5.55 32.01 -27.00
N SER A 39 6.20 32.34 -25.88
CA SER A 39 7.64 32.09 -25.72
C SER A 39 7.95 30.62 -25.49
N LEU A 40 8.92 30.09 -26.25
CA LEU A 40 9.46 28.75 -26.03
C LEU A 40 10.24 28.61 -24.72
N ASP A 41 10.63 29.72 -24.06
CA ASP A 41 11.36 29.66 -22.79
C ASP A 41 10.52 29.06 -21.65
N ASN A 42 9.20 29.05 -21.79
CA ASN A 42 8.30 28.45 -20.82
C ASN A 42 8.00 26.97 -21.13
N ILE A 43 8.50 26.44 -22.25
CA ILE A 43 8.36 25.04 -22.66
C ILE A 43 9.73 24.38 -22.59
N ARG A 44 9.92 23.42 -21.68
CA ARG A 44 11.22 22.82 -21.40
C ARG A 44 11.25 21.34 -21.77
N PHE A 45 12.37 20.92 -22.36
CA PHE A 45 12.63 19.52 -22.68
C PHE A 45 13.49 18.88 -21.60
N GLY A 46 13.02 17.79 -21.00
CA GLY A 46 13.79 17.01 -20.03
C GLY A 46 12.94 16.33 -18.96
N ASP A 47 13.56 15.44 -18.20
CA ASP A 47 12.94 14.70 -17.09
C ASP A 47 12.62 15.65 -15.91
N SER A 48 11.36 15.69 -15.47
CA SER A 48 10.89 16.60 -14.41
C SER A 48 11.52 16.33 -13.03
N PHE A 49 12.03 15.12 -12.80
CA PHE A 49 12.69 14.77 -11.54
C PHE A 49 14.15 15.16 -11.57
N THR A 50 14.92 14.79 -12.60
CA THR A 50 16.37 15.07 -12.65
C THR A 50 16.73 16.44 -13.21
N ASN A 51 15.84 17.06 -13.98
CA ASN A 51 16.05 18.35 -14.65
C ASN A 51 14.86 19.27 -14.37
N ASP A 52 14.68 19.68 -13.12
CA ASP A 52 13.60 20.60 -12.76
C ASP A 52 13.86 22.03 -13.25
N TYR A 53 13.37 22.36 -14.45
CA TYR A 53 13.56 23.69 -15.04
C TYR A 53 12.72 24.79 -14.37
N PHE A 54 11.79 24.40 -13.49
CA PHE A 54 10.87 25.30 -12.81
C PHE A 54 10.96 25.16 -11.29
N GLY A 55 12.13 24.78 -10.76
CA GLY A 55 12.33 24.53 -9.32
C GLY A 55 12.00 25.74 -8.42
N GLU A 56 12.29 26.95 -8.88
CA GLU A 56 12.08 28.20 -8.15
C GLU A 56 10.77 28.92 -8.53
N LYS A 57 9.91 28.28 -9.34
CA LYS A 57 8.66 28.86 -9.83
C LYS A 57 7.47 28.28 -9.08
N THR A 58 6.45 29.11 -8.89
CA THR A 58 5.16 28.73 -8.33
C THR A 58 4.04 29.11 -9.27
N PHE A 59 2.94 28.34 -9.25
CA PHE A 59 1.87 28.45 -10.25
C PHE A 59 0.49 28.56 -9.60
N ASP A 60 -0.43 29.32 -10.21
CA ASP A 60 -1.83 29.42 -9.73
C ASP A 60 -2.63 28.14 -10.01
N TYR A 61 -2.37 27.54 -11.18
CA TYR A 61 -3.01 26.33 -11.67
C TYR A 61 -1.99 25.38 -12.27
N MET A 62 -2.14 24.08 -11.98
CA MET A 62 -1.30 23.03 -12.58
C MET A 62 -2.17 21.85 -12.99
N LEU A 63 -1.95 21.32 -14.19
CA LEU A 63 -2.67 20.17 -14.72
C LEU A 63 -1.67 19.16 -15.24
N ALA A 64 -1.82 17.89 -14.87
CA ALA A 64 -0.92 16.84 -15.36
C ALA A 64 -1.65 15.52 -15.59
N ASN A 65 -1.25 14.82 -16.65
CA ASN A 65 -1.58 13.43 -16.90
C ASN A 65 -0.27 12.65 -17.03
N PRO A 66 0.45 12.40 -15.92
CA PRO A 66 1.71 11.69 -15.95
C PRO A 66 1.50 10.24 -16.42
N PRO A 67 2.55 9.56 -16.90
CA PRO A 67 2.44 8.16 -17.26
C PRO A 67 2.10 7.31 -16.03
N PHE A 68 1.13 6.40 -16.16
CA PHE A 68 0.60 5.64 -15.03
C PHE A 68 1.54 4.51 -14.59
N GLY A 69 1.82 4.44 -13.28
CA GLY A 69 2.54 3.31 -12.67
C GLY A 69 3.94 3.08 -13.25
N VAL A 70 4.63 4.16 -13.66
CA VAL A 70 5.99 4.05 -14.21
C VAL A 70 7.01 3.74 -13.13
N GLU A 71 7.96 2.89 -13.48
CA GLU A 71 9.15 2.67 -12.66
C GLU A 71 10.05 3.91 -12.69
N TRP A 72 10.54 4.33 -11.53
CA TRP A 72 11.46 5.48 -11.38
C TRP A 72 12.87 5.04 -10.96
N LYS A 73 13.24 3.79 -11.25
CA LYS A 73 14.57 3.23 -10.98
C LYS A 73 15.72 4.08 -11.54
N PRO A 74 15.64 4.64 -12.77
CA PRO A 74 16.69 5.50 -13.31
C PRO A 74 16.91 6.79 -12.48
N GLN A 75 15.84 7.34 -11.91
CA GLN A 75 15.86 8.57 -11.10
C GLN A 75 16.13 8.29 -9.62
N GLN A 76 16.23 7.01 -9.21
CA GLN A 76 16.21 6.61 -7.81
C GLN A 76 17.26 7.33 -6.96
N ASN A 77 18.52 7.32 -7.40
CA ASN A 77 19.62 7.90 -6.63
C ASN A 77 19.45 9.41 -6.44
N PHE A 78 18.93 10.10 -7.46
CA PHE A 78 18.70 11.54 -7.40
C PHE A 78 17.58 11.88 -6.40
N ILE A 79 16.47 11.16 -6.51
CA ILE A 79 15.28 11.38 -5.67
C ILE A 79 15.57 11.00 -4.21
N GLN A 80 16.25 9.87 -3.98
CA GLN A 80 16.65 9.45 -2.64
C GLN A 80 17.57 10.47 -1.99
N LYS A 81 18.57 10.98 -2.73
CA LYS A 81 19.46 12.02 -2.24
C LYS A 81 18.69 13.29 -1.84
N GLU A 82 17.76 13.74 -2.68
CA GLU A 82 16.94 14.92 -2.37
C GLU A 82 16.07 14.69 -1.12
N HIS A 83 15.47 13.51 -0.99
CA HIS A 83 14.70 13.12 0.19
C HIS A 83 15.56 13.13 1.46
N ASP A 84 16.71 12.46 1.43
CA ASP A 84 17.59 12.31 2.58
C ASP A 84 18.23 13.64 3.02
N GLU A 85 18.65 14.48 2.07
CA GLU A 85 19.37 15.72 2.35
C GLU A 85 18.43 16.91 2.63
N LYS A 86 17.27 16.98 1.96
CA LYS A 86 16.38 18.15 2.05
C LYS A 86 15.09 17.89 2.83
N GLY A 87 14.66 16.63 2.96
CA GLY A 87 13.37 16.30 3.58
C GLY A 87 12.23 17.16 3.01
N TYR A 88 11.42 17.77 3.89
CA TYR A 88 10.33 18.68 3.51
C TYR A 88 10.77 20.03 2.89
N GLY A 89 12.07 20.37 2.94
CA GLY A 89 12.63 21.49 2.18
C GLY A 89 12.90 21.15 0.71
N GLY A 90 12.80 19.87 0.33
CA GLY A 90 12.83 19.39 -1.05
C GLY A 90 11.45 18.95 -1.53
N ARG A 91 11.40 18.32 -2.70
CA ARG A 91 10.12 17.91 -3.32
C ARG A 91 9.55 16.65 -2.70
N PHE A 92 10.39 15.72 -2.25
CA PHE A 92 9.98 14.37 -1.87
C PHE A 92 9.98 14.12 -0.36
N GLY A 93 9.74 15.16 0.44
CA GLY A 93 9.87 15.09 1.91
C GLY A 93 8.83 14.21 2.62
N ALA A 94 7.67 13.98 2.01
CA ALA A 94 6.59 13.22 2.64
C ALA A 94 6.80 11.69 2.57
N GLY A 95 7.75 11.24 1.74
CA GLY A 95 8.07 9.83 1.57
C GLY A 95 8.35 9.48 0.13
N LEU A 96 8.82 8.24 -0.07
CA LEU A 96 9.15 7.70 -1.38
C LEU A 96 8.27 6.47 -1.65
N PRO A 97 7.48 6.46 -2.75
CA PRO A 97 6.70 5.29 -3.11
C PRO A 97 7.62 4.13 -3.52
N ARG A 98 7.07 2.94 -3.69
CA ARG A 98 7.81 1.82 -4.28
C ARG A 98 8.40 2.17 -5.66
N ILE A 99 9.53 1.53 -5.99
CA ILE A 99 10.29 1.81 -7.22
C ILE A 99 9.48 1.64 -8.50
N ASN A 100 8.56 0.69 -8.53
CA ASN A 100 7.72 0.39 -9.70
C ASN A 100 6.48 1.28 -9.83
N ASP A 101 6.33 2.34 -9.02
CA ASP A 101 5.21 3.28 -9.13
C ASP A 101 5.61 4.70 -8.71
N GLY A 102 5.94 5.55 -9.69
CA GLY A 102 6.32 6.95 -9.48
C GLY A 102 5.15 7.94 -9.37
N SER A 103 3.89 7.48 -9.31
CA SER A 103 2.71 8.36 -9.40
C SER A 103 2.73 9.49 -8.37
N PHE A 104 3.04 9.17 -7.11
CA PHE A 104 3.11 10.18 -6.05
C PHE A 104 4.32 11.12 -6.14
N LEU A 105 5.38 10.75 -6.86
CA LEU A 105 6.52 11.64 -7.09
C LEU A 105 6.10 12.83 -7.97
N PHE A 106 5.28 12.61 -8.99
CA PHE A 106 4.73 13.70 -9.80
C PHE A 106 3.84 14.63 -8.98
N LEU A 107 2.97 14.10 -8.12
CA LEU A 107 2.12 14.95 -7.27
C LEU A 107 2.96 15.74 -6.26
N GLN A 108 3.94 15.11 -5.61
CA GLN A 108 4.88 15.81 -4.73
C GLN A 108 5.66 16.92 -5.46
N HIS A 109 6.12 16.66 -6.69
CA HIS A 109 6.75 17.68 -7.55
C HIS A 109 5.82 18.84 -7.88
N MET A 110 4.52 18.59 -8.12
CA MET A 110 3.55 19.66 -8.33
C MET A 110 3.27 20.43 -7.04
N ILE A 111 3.14 19.74 -5.90
CA ILE A 111 2.91 20.36 -4.59
C ILE A 111 4.06 21.31 -4.21
N SER A 112 5.31 20.97 -4.55
CA SER A 112 6.47 21.82 -4.28
C SER A 112 6.44 23.17 -5.02
N LYS A 113 5.56 23.32 -6.02
CA LYS A 113 5.40 24.53 -6.85
C LYS A 113 4.11 25.29 -6.52
N MET A 114 3.48 24.97 -5.38
CA MET A 114 2.33 25.71 -4.92
C MET A 114 2.74 27.07 -4.37
N LYS A 115 2.00 28.12 -4.74
CA LYS A 115 2.08 29.43 -4.12
C LYS A 115 1.63 29.35 -2.67
N GLU A 116 2.17 30.23 -1.82
CA GLU A 116 1.63 30.36 -0.47
C GLU A 116 0.18 30.85 -0.50
N GLN A 117 -0.62 30.48 0.50
CA GLN A 117 -2.02 30.91 0.58
C GLN A 117 -2.18 32.43 0.60
N LYS A 118 -1.23 33.15 1.22
CA LYS A 118 -1.19 34.62 1.26
C LYS A 118 -0.98 35.27 -0.11
N GLU A 119 -0.45 34.52 -1.08
CA GLU A 119 -0.19 34.93 -2.46
C GLU A 119 -1.31 34.49 -3.41
N GLY A 120 -2.45 34.06 -2.85
CA GLY A 120 -3.59 33.58 -3.61
C GLY A 120 -3.66 32.05 -3.73
N GLY A 121 -2.62 31.32 -3.32
CA GLY A 121 -2.57 29.85 -3.30
C GLY A 121 -2.66 29.19 -4.68
N THR A 122 -2.70 27.86 -4.69
CA THR A 122 -2.69 27.05 -5.92
C THR A 122 -3.81 26.03 -5.94
N ARG A 123 -4.35 25.74 -7.13
CA ARG A 123 -5.22 24.58 -7.37
C ARG A 123 -4.64 23.73 -8.49
N LEU A 124 -4.44 22.45 -8.25
CA LEU A 124 -3.92 21.52 -9.24
C LEU A 124 -4.87 20.33 -9.45
N SER A 125 -4.79 19.72 -10.63
CA SER A 125 -5.45 18.46 -10.93
C SER A 125 -4.46 17.50 -11.59
N ILE A 126 -4.42 16.26 -11.11
CA ILE A 126 -3.58 15.20 -11.65
C ILE A 126 -4.41 13.96 -11.95
N VAL A 127 -4.18 13.34 -13.10
CA VAL A 127 -4.81 12.08 -13.47
C VAL A 127 -4.00 10.92 -12.90
N PHE A 128 -4.67 9.99 -12.23
CA PHE A 128 -4.08 8.76 -11.71
C PHE A 128 -4.82 7.52 -12.16
N ASN A 129 -4.13 6.38 -12.09
CA ASN A 129 -4.79 5.07 -12.00
C ASN A 129 -5.33 4.86 -10.56
N GLY A 130 -5.80 3.65 -10.25
CA GLY A 130 -6.29 3.34 -8.90
C GLY A 130 -5.21 3.26 -7.81
N SER A 131 -3.92 3.14 -8.16
CA SER A 131 -2.86 2.83 -7.18
C SER A 131 -2.73 3.90 -6.07
N PRO A 132 -2.72 5.21 -6.38
CA PRO A 132 -2.66 6.26 -5.35
C PRO A 132 -3.77 6.20 -4.32
N LEU A 133 -4.92 5.57 -4.58
CA LEU A 133 -6.04 5.50 -3.63
C LEU A 133 -5.75 4.59 -2.43
N PHE A 134 -5.07 3.46 -2.62
CA PHE A 134 -5.00 2.40 -1.59
C PHE A 134 -3.65 1.67 -1.50
N THR A 135 -2.73 1.86 -2.45
CA THR A 135 -1.43 1.18 -2.41
C THR A 135 -0.62 1.62 -1.20
N GLY A 136 0.00 0.68 -0.49
CA GLY A 136 0.95 0.97 0.59
C GLY A 136 0.31 0.79 1.97
N ALA A 137 0.97 -0.01 2.81
CA ALA A 137 0.54 -0.24 4.19
C ALA A 137 0.86 0.98 5.08
N ALA A 138 0.26 1.05 6.25
CA ALA A 138 0.57 2.07 7.26
C ALA A 138 2.09 2.21 7.51
N GLY A 139 2.61 3.42 7.36
CA GLY A 139 4.04 3.74 7.45
C GLY A 139 4.88 3.32 6.24
N SER A 140 4.26 3.00 5.09
CA SER A 140 4.95 2.98 3.80
C SER A 140 4.88 4.36 3.14
N GLY A 141 5.80 4.62 2.21
CA GLY A 141 5.90 5.93 1.57
C GLY A 141 4.60 6.38 0.88
N GLU A 142 3.86 5.50 0.21
CA GLU A 142 2.57 5.86 -0.39
C GLU A 142 1.52 6.26 0.66
N SER A 143 1.46 5.53 1.78
CA SER A 143 0.55 5.85 2.87
C SER A 143 0.95 7.14 3.57
N ASP A 144 2.24 7.40 3.74
CA ASP A 144 2.76 8.60 4.39
C ASP A 144 2.57 9.85 3.51
N ILE A 145 2.75 9.73 2.19
CA ILE A 145 2.45 10.81 1.24
C ILE A 145 0.96 11.12 1.23
N ARG A 146 0.08 10.10 1.18
CA ARG A 146 -1.38 10.31 1.29
C ARG A 146 -1.75 11.00 2.59
N LYS A 147 -1.25 10.46 3.71
CA LYS A 147 -1.44 11.02 5.05
C LYS A 147 -1.06 12.49 5.06
N TRP A 148 0.12 12.83 4.57
CA TRP A 148 0.61 14.21 4.52
C TRP A 148 -0.33 15.14 3.73
N ILE A 149 -0.79 14.73 2.55
CA ILE A 149 -1.68 15.53 1.71
C ILE A 149 -3.05 15.75 2.40
N ILE A 150 -3.59 14.70 3.03
CA ILE A 150 -4.90 14.72 3.69
C ILE A 150 -4.83 15.52 5.00
N GLU A 151 -3.82 15.28 5.84
CA GLU A 151 -3.64 16.00 7.11
C GLU A 151 -3.27 17.47 6.92
N SER A 152 -2.61 17.81 5.80
CA SER A 152 -2.39 19.21 5.40
C SER A 152 -3.65 19.89 4.84
N ASP A 153 -4.76 19.18 4.76
CA ASP A 153 -6.04 19.63 4.21
C ASP A 153 -5.95 20.12 2.75
N TRP A 154 -5.11 19.45 1.94
CA TRP A 154 -4.91 19.85 0.53
C TRP A 154 -5.74 19.05 -0.46
N LEU A 155 -6.02 17.77 -0.20
CA LEU A 155 -6.87 16.97 -1.09
C LEU A 155 -8.31 17.51 -1.03
N ASP A 156 -8.80 18.12 -2.12
CA ASP A 156 -10.13 18.75 -2.16
C ASP A 156 -11.20 17.80 -2.68
N ALA A 157 -10.89 17.11 -3.79
CA ALA A 157 -11.80 16.15 -4.38
C ALA A 157 -11.10 15.05 -5.15
N ILE A 158 -11.76 13.91 -5.30
CA ILE A 158 -11.40 12.84 -6.23
C ILE A 158 -12.59 12.53 -7.12
N VAL A 159 -12.36 12.56 -8.44
CA VAL A 159 -13.38 12.21 -9.44
C VAL A 159 -13.03 10.88 -10.08
N ALA A 160 -13.84 9.84 -9.90
CA ALA A 160 -13.70 8.59 -10.64
C ALA A 160 -14.26 8.78 -12.05
N LEU A 161 -13.41 8.62 -13.06
CA LEU A 161 -13.79 8.79 -14.46
C LEU A 161 -14.25 7.47 -15.07
N PRO A 162 -15.01 7.52 -16.19
CA PRO A 162 -15.34 6.34 -16.98
C PRO A 162 -14.10 5.51 -17.32
N ASP A 163 -14.28 4.20 -17.44
CA ASP A 163 -13.26 3.31 -17.98
C ASP A 163 -13.08 3.57 -19.49
N GLN A 164 -12.06 2.96 -20.11
CA GLN A 164 -11.87 2.99 -21.57
C GLN A 164 -11.88 4.41 -22.18
N LEU A 165 -11.41 5.41 -21.43
CA LEU A 165 -11.24 6.79 -21.90
C LEU A 165 -9.93 7.02 -22.65
N PHE A 166 -8.93 6.18 -22.45
CA PHE A 166 -7.61 6.33 -23.04
C PHE A 166 -7.37 5.30 -24.14
N TYR A 167 -6.66 5.69 -25.20
CA TYR A 167 -6.40 4.82 -26.35
C TYR A 167 -5.41 3.70 -26.02
N ASN A 168 -4.49 3.93 -25.09
CA ASN A 168 -3.47 2.96 -24.67
C ASN A 168 -3.95 2.00 -23.58
N THR A 169 -5.03 2.31 -22.85
CA THR A 169 -5.44 1.52 -21.68
C THR A 169 -6.94 1.60 -21.41
N GLY A 170 -7.51 0.47 -20.98
CA GLY A 170 -8.92 0.36 -20.59
C GLY A 170 -9.18 0.59 -19.10
N ILE A 171 -8.16 0.95 -18.32
CA ILE A 171 -8.27 1.09 -16.85
C ILE A 171 -9.21 2.23 -16.45
N SER A 172 -9.79 2.11 -15.25
CA SER A 172 -10.40 3.24 -14.54
C SER A 172 -9.34 4.26 -14.14
N THR A 173 -9.67 5.53 -14.25
CA THR A 173 -8.77 6.65 -13.90
C THR A 173 -9.48 7.63 -12.98
N TYR A 174 -8.69 8.40 -12.24
CA TYR A 174 -9.18 9.28 -11.21
C TYR A 174 -8.54 10.66 -11.36
N LEU A 175 -9.33 11.72 -11.27
CA LEU A 175 -8.80 13.08 -11.12
C LEU A 175 -8.64 13.38 -9.65
N TRP A 176 -7.43 13.68 -9.22
CA TRP A 176 -7.16 14.21 -7.88
C TRP A 176 -7.05 15.72 -7.97
N ILE A 177 -7.97 16.41 -7.29
CA ILE A 177 -7.97 17.86 -7.18
C ILE A 177 -7.35 18.22 -5.84
N VAL A 178 -6.25 18.97 -5.88
CA VAL A 178 -5.47 19.36 -4.69
C VAL A 178 -5.35 20.89 -4.64
N THR A 179 -5.57 21.48 -3.48
CA THR A 179 -5.46 22.93 -3.29
C THR A 179 -5.13 23.31 -1.85
N ASN A 180 -4.29 24.33 -1.67
CA ASN A 180 -3.98 24.91 -0.36
C ASN A 180 -4.85 26.14 -0.03
N ARG A 181 -5.88 26.38 -0.84
CA ARG A 181 -6.82 27.50 -0.73
C ARG A 181 -8.28 27.03 -0.73
N LYS A 182 -8.56 25.98 0.05
CA LYS A 182 -9.93 25.47 0.24
C LYS A 182 -10.88 26.57 0.73
N GLU A 183 -12.05 26.62 0.12
CA GLU A 183 -13.17 27.42 0.58
C GLU A 183 -13.57 27.03 2.01
N LYS A 184 -14.12 27.97 2.79
CA LYS A 184 -14.48 27.71 4.20
C LYS A 184 -15.35 26.46 4.38
N LYS A 185 -16.31 26.20 3.48
CA LYS A 185 -17.20 25.04 3.53
C LYS A 185 -16.51 23.69 3.25
N ARG A 186 -15.31 23.70 2.64
CA ARG A 186 -14.54 22.50 2.24
C ARG A 186 -13.40 22.15 3.19
N ARG A 187 -13.06 23.04 4.12
CA ARG A 187 -11.93 22.83 5.05
C ARG A 187 -12.18 21.59 5.91
N GLY A 188 -11.16 20.75 6.04
CA GLY A 188 -11.22 19.48 6.76
C GLY A 188 -12.03 18.39 6.05
N ARG A 189 -12.45 18.61 4.79
CA ARG A 189 -13.32 17.71 4.04
C ARG A 189 -12.77 17.36 2.67
N ILE A 190 -13.17 16.18 2.19
CA ILE A 190 -12.83 15.66 0.86
C ILE A 190 -14.12 15.23 0.15
N GLN A 191 -14.26 15.65 -1.10
CA GLN A 191 -15.38 15.26 -1.96
C GLN A 191 -14.99 14.09 -2.85
N LEU A 192 -15.75 12.99 -2.80
CA LEU A 192 -15.64 11.93 -3.78
C LEU A 192 -16.78 12.07 -4.79
N ILE A 193 -16.45 11.98 -6.09
CA ILE A 193 -17.40 12.13 -7.20
C ILE A 193 -17.32 10.91 -8.11
N ASP A 194 -18.38 10.11 -8.15
CA ASP A 194 -18.50 8.99 -9.07
C ASP A 194 -19.05 9.47 -10.42
N ALA A 195 -18.14 9.70 -11.37
CA ALA A 195 -18.45 10.05 -12.74
C ALA A 195 -18.30 8.87 -13.70
N THR A 196 -18.21 7.63 -13.21
CA THR A 196 -17.93 6.45 -14.05
C THR A 196 -19.01 6.20 -15.12
N GLY A 197 -20.26 6.62 -14.87
CA GLY A 197 -21.37 6.55 -15.82
C GLY A 197 -21.43 7.70 -16.85
N PHE A 198 -20.58 8.72 -16.75
CA PHE A 198 -20.70 9.97 -17.49
C PHE A 198 -19.98 9.89 -18.84
N PHE A 199 -20.42 8.98 -19.70
CA PHE A 199 -19.81 8.79 -21.03
C PHE A 199 -20.83 8.51 -22.14
N LEU A 200 -20.38 8.76 -23.37
CA LEU A 200 -21.01 8.31 -24.59
C LEU A 200 -20.17 7.19 -25.19
N LYS A 201 -20.81 6.13 -25.69
CA LYS A 201 -20.13 5.06 -26.42
C LYS A 201 -19.67 5.59 -27.78
N MET A 202 -18.39 5.38 -28.09
CA MET A 202 -17.83 5.74 -29.39
C MET A 202 -18.30 4.76 -30.46
N ARG A 203 -18.72 5.29 -31.62
CA ARG A 203 -19.12 4.48 -32.79
C ARG A 203 -17.97 3.62 -33.33
N LYS A 204 -16.74 4.12 -33.27
CA LYS A 204 -15.52 3.42 -33.66
C LYS A 204 -14.53 3.52 -32.50
N SER A 205 -14.07 2.38 -32.00
CA SER A 205 -13.04 2.36 -30.95
C SER A 205 -11.68 2.83 -31.51
N LEU A 206 -10.88 3.47 -30.66
CA LEU A 206 -9.50 3.87 -30.97
C LEU A 206 -8.56 3.20 -29.98
N GLY A 207 -7.96 2.07 -30.39
CA GLY A 207 -7.25 1.19 -29.46
C GLY A 207 -8.19 0.71 -28.35
N ASN A 208 -7.82 0.96 -27.10
CA ASN A 208 -8.65 0.68 -25.93
C ASN A 208 -9.74 1.73 -25.66
N LYS A 209 -9.71 2.88 -26.33
CA LYS A 209 -10.68 3.94 -26.11
C LYS A 209 -12.02 3.54 -26.74
N ARG A 210 -13.05 3.42 -25.89
CA ARG A 210 -14.44 3.13 -26.30
C ARG A 210 -15.44 4.14 -25.77
N ASN A 211 -15.06 4.93 -24.78
CA ASN A 211 -15.90 5.92 -24.13
C ASN A 211 -15.35 7.33 -24.38
N GLU A 212 -16.25 8.29 -24.56
CA GLU A 212 -15.93 9.73 -24.56
C GLU A 212 -16.81 10.46 -23.54
N ILE A 213 -16.26 11.47 -22.88
CA ILE A 213 -17.05 12.35 -22.00
C ILE A 213 -17.68 13.41 -22.90
N GLY A 214 -19.01 13.56 -22.82
CA GLY A 214 -19.73 14.55 -23.61
C GLY A 214 -19.44 15.99 -23.12
N ASP A 215 -19.23 16.90 -24.07
CA ASP A 215 -18.87 18.30 -23.84
C ASP A 215 -20.02 19.28 -24.11
N GLY A 216 -21.24 18.77 -24.29
CA GLY A 216 -22.42 19.58 -24.61
C GLY A 216 -22.48 20.13 -26.04
N ARG A 217 -21.48 19.82 -26.89
CA ARG A 217 -21.41 20.30 -28.27
C ARG A 217 -21.94 19.25 -29.23
N ASP A 218 -22.31 19.68 -30.44
CA ASP A 218 -22.77 18.79 -31.53
C ASP A 218 -23.93 17.84 -31.13
N GLY A 219 -24.81 18.30 -30.23
CA GLY A 219 -25.94 17.50 -29.72
C GLY A 219 -25.56 16.41 -28.72
N LYS A 220 -24.32 16.39 -28.23
CA LYS A 220 -23.87 15.49 -27.17
C LYS A 220 -24.34 15.97 -25.80
N ALA A 221 -24.48 15.05 -24.86
CA ALA A 221 -24.73 15.38 -23.45
C ALA A 221 -23.58 16.23 -22.87
N ASP A 222 -23.89 17.15 -21.96
CA ASP A 222 -22.90 17.99 -21.25
C ASP A 222 -22.42 17.33 -19.95
N HIS A 223 -21.73 16.19 -20.10
CA HIS A 223 -21.16 15.46 -18.96
C HIS A 223 -20.04 16.27 -18.28
N ILE A 224 -19.21 16.99 -19.04
CA ILE A 224 -18.15 17.84 -18.48
C ILE A 224 -18.74 18.92 -17.57
N GLY A 225 -19.77 19.63 -18.03
CA GLY A 225 -20.45 20.64 -17.22
C GLY A 225 -21.16 20.03 -16.02
N GLU A 226 -21.73 18.83 -16.14
CA GLU A 226 -22.36 18.15 -15.02
C GLU A 226 -21.36 17.76 -13.93
N ILE A 227 -20.24 17.14 -14.28
CA ILE A 227 -19.15 16.82 -13.34
C ILE A 227 -18.62 18.10 -12.68
N THR A 228 -18.50 19.19 -13.45
CA THR A 228 -18.05 20.50 -12.94
C THR A 228 -19.04 21.08 -11.93
N ARG A 229 -20.36 20.96 -12.18
CA ARG A 229 -21.41 21.38 -11.25
C ARG A 229 -21.41 20.53 -9.98
N LEU A 230 -21.34 19.19 -10.11
CA LEU A 230 -21.22 18.29 -8.97
C LEU A 230 -20.03 18.65 -8.08
N TYR A 231 -18.87 18.93 -8.68
CA TYR A 231 -17.72 19.45 -7.95
C TYR A 231 -18.04 20.79 -7.29
N GLY A 232 -18.47 21.82 -8.02
CA GLY A 232 -18.68 23.17 -7.50
C GLY A 232 -19.73 23.29 -6.38
N ASP A 233 -20.86 22.62 -6.54
CA ASP A 233 -22.00 22.72 -5.63
C ASP A 233 -21.66 22.19 -4.23
N PHE A 234 -20.87 21.11 -4.17
CA PHE A 234 -20.44 20.47 -2.92
C PHE A 234 -21.62 20.00 -2.07
N ILE A 235 -22.56 19.29 -2.70
CA ILE A 235 -23.79 18.78 -2.09
C ILE A 235 -23.78 17.26 -2.22
N GLU A 236 -24.05 16.55 -1.11
CA GLU A 236 -24.14 15.09 -1.13
C GLU A 236 -25.29 14.59 -2.00
N GLY A 237 -25.09 13.45 -2.65
CA GLY A 237 -26.09 12.85 -3.51
C GLY A 237 -25.74 11.43 -3.92
N GLU A 238 -26.30 11.00 -5.05
CA GLU A 238 -26.00 9.72 -5.67
C GLU A 238 -24.55 9.63 -6.14
N HIS A 239 -24.10 10.67 -6.85
CA HIS A 239 -22.76 10.73 -7.42
C HIS A 239 -21.73 11.42 -6.53
N VAL A 240 -22.14 11.99 -5.39
CA VAL A 240 -21.26 12.79 -4.52
C VAL A 240 -21.36 12.30 -3.08
N LYS A 241 -20.20 12.00 -2.48
CA LYS A 241 -20.06 11.72 -1.04
C LYS A 241 -19.03 12.68 -0.45
N ILE A 242 -19.29 13.19 0.75
CA ILE A 242 -18.40 14.14 1.41
C ILE A 242 -17.95 13.54 2.74
N PHE A 243 -16.65 13.49 2.95
CA PHE A 243 -16.02 12.90 4.12
C PHE A 243 -15.17 13.94 4.85
N ASP A 244 -15.00 13.77 6.16
CA ASP A 244 -13.96 14.49 6.90
C ASP A 244 -12.60 13.82 6.61
N ASN A 245 -11.51 14.57 6.75
CA ASN A 245 -10.15 14.05 6.51
C ASN A 245 -9.84 12.78 7.33
N SER A 246 -10.38 12.68 8.55
CA SER A 246 -10.17 11.54 9.45
C SER A 246 -10.89 10.26 9.01
N ASP A 247 -11.88 10.32 8.10
CA ASP A 247 -12.58 9.14 7.59
C ASP A 247 -11.67 8.19 6.81
N PHE A 248 -10.59 8.71 6.24
CA PHE A 248 -9.64 7.95 5.41
C PHE A 248 -8.48 7.38 6.20
N GLY A 249 -8.34 7.77 7.48
CA GLY A 249 -7.26 7.30 8.32
C GLY A 249 -7.64 6.07 9.14
N TYR A 250 -6.66 5.21 9.36
CA TYR A 250 -6.79 4.02 10.21
C TYR A 250 -5.52 3.79 11.03
N GLN A 251 -5.64 3.08 12.13
CA GLN A 251 -4.54 2.51 12.89
C GLN A 251 -4.39 1.04 12.51
N ARG A 252 -3.27 0.69 11.90
CA ARG A 252 -2.87 -0.69 11.70
C ARG A 252 -2.31 -1.22 13.01
N ILE A 253 -3.08 -2.00 13.73
CA ILE A 253 -2.68 -2.62 14.99
C ILE A 253 -2.03 -3.97 14.71
N THR A 254 -1.08 -4.35 15.56
CA THR A 254 -0.51 -5.71 15.56
C THR A 254 -1.21 -6.49 16.66
N VAL A 255 -2.00 -7.48 16.29
CA VAL A 255 -2.69 -8.38 17.21
C VAL A 255 -1.78 -9.57 17.46
N GLU A 256 -1.24 -9.65 18.66
CA GLU A 256 -0.38 -10.75 19.09
C GLU A 256 -1.23 -11.81 19.81
N ARG A 257 -0.85 -13.07 19.64
CA ARG A 257 -1.39 -14.22 20.36
C ARG A 257 -0.28 -14.88 21.15
N PRO A 258 -0.59 -15.51 22.29
CA PRO A 258 0.47 -16.00 23.15
C PRO A 258 1.06 -17.30 22.60
N LEU A 259 2.37 -17.42 22.69
CA LEU A 259 3.12 -18.60 22.32
C LEU A 259 2.87 -19.72 23.33
N ARG A 260 2.46 -20.88 22.82
CA ARG A 260 2.29 -22.11 23.60
C ARG A 260 3.07 -23.23 22.95
N LEU A 261 3.93 -23.86 23.72
CA LEU A 261 4.84 -24.89 23.24
C LEU A 261 4.75 -26.14 24.10
N ASN A 262 4.72 -27.29 23.45
CA ASN A 262 5.02 -28.55 24.09
C ASN A 262 6.45 -28.98 23.76
N PHE A 263 7.02 -29.84 24.60
CA PHE A 263 8.40 -30.29 24.53
C PHE A 263 8.44 -31.80 24.63
N THR A 264 9.21 -32.45 23.77
CA THR A 264 9.47 -33.88 23.85
C THR A 264 10.84 -34.21 23.30
N VAL A 265 11.42 -35.30 23.79
CA VAL A 265 12.64 -35.88 23.22
C VAL A 265 12.24 -37.15 22.46
N ASN A 266 12.10 -37.01 21.15
CA ASN A 266 11.93 -38.12 20.22
C ASN A 266 12.92 -37.97 19.05
N GLU A 267 13.07 -39.01 18.22
CA GLU A 267 14.05 -38.95 17.12
C GLU A 267 13.76 -37.82 16.13
N GLU A 268 12.50 -37.51 15.86
CA GLU A 268 12.12 -36.42 14.95
C GLU A 268 12.65 -35.06 15.43
N ARG A 269 12.42 -34.72 16.70
CA ARG A 269 12.89 -33.44 17.27
C ARG A 269 14.38 -33.44 17.57
N LEU A 270 14.97 -34.60 17.87
CA LEU A 270 16.43 -34.74 17.96
C LEU A 270 17.10 -34.49 16.61
N GLU A 271 16.45 -34.82 15.49
CA GLU A 271 16.97 -34.46 14.18
C GLU A 271 17.02 -32.94 13.99
N LYS A 272 15.97 -32.21 14.41
CA LYS A 272 15.97 -30.73 14.43
C LYS A 272 17.11 -30.18 15.30
N VAL A 273 17.47 -30.85 16.40
CA VAL A 273 18.65 -30.49 17.21
C VAL A 273 19.94 -30.65 16.41
N ARG A 274 20.11 -31.79 15.71
CA ARG A 274 21.30 -32.09 14.90
C ARG A 274 21.49 -31.11 13.75
N GLU A 275 20.40 -30.61 13.17
CA GLU A 275 20.39 -29.60 12.11
C GLU A 275 20.62 -28.17 12.61
N SER A 276 20.41 -27.90 13.90
CA SER A 276 20.53 -26.55 14.44
C SER A 276 21.95 -26.00 14.30
N SER A 277 22.09 -24.77 13.79
CA SER A 277 23.40 -24.19 13.47
C SER A 277 24.36 -24.14 14.67
N GLN A 278 23.84 -23.85 15.87
CA GLN A 278 24.62 -23.83 17.10
C GLN A 278 25.16 -25.21 17.44
N PHE A 279 24.37 -26.27 17.25
CA PHE A 279 24.78 -27.64 17.48
C PHE A 279 25.79 -28.10 16.43
N VAL A 280 25.53 -27.85 15.14
CA VAL A 280 26.46 -28.15 14.03
C VAL A 280 27.81 -27.46 14.27
N SER A 281 27.80 -26.20 14.70
CA SER A 281 29.02 -25.41 14.88
C SER A 281 30.00 -25.97 15.91
N LEU A 282 29.53 -26.80 16.86
CA LEU A 282 30.39 -27.48 17.84
C LEU A 282 31.47 -28.32 17.18
N ALA A 283 31.15 -28.98 16.06
CA ALA A 283 32.06 -29.83 15.32
C ALA A 283 32.66 -29.13 14.09
N THR A 284 32.85 -27.81 14.15
CA THR A 284 33.48 -27.02 13.08
C THR A 284 34.69 -26.26 13.62
N SER A 285 35.72 -26.06 12.79
CA SER A 285 36.88 -25.23 13.14
C SER A 285 37.07 -24.08 12.16
N LYS A 286 37.41 -22.90 12.70
CA LYS A 286 37.79 -21.72 11.91
C LYS A 286 39.29 -21.72 11.53
N LYS A 287 40.10 -22.63 12.09
CA LYS A 287 41.56 -22.69 11.93
C LYS A 287 41.96 -23.47 10.67
N ARG A 288 41.68 -22.90 9.50
CA ARG A 288 41.92 -23.57 8.18
C ARG A 288 43.39 -23.83 7.82
N LYS A 289 44.36 -23.26 8.55
CA LYS A 289 45.80 -23.34 8.25
C LYS A 289 46.58 -24.30 9.17
N ASP A 290 45.95 -24.85 10.21
CA ASP A 290 46.55 -25.73 11.20
C ASP A 290 45.69 -27.00 11.30
N THR A 291 45.97 -27.98 10.44
CA THR A 291 45.14 -29.17 10.22
C THR A 291 45.02 -30.04 11.46
N GLU A 292 46.10 -30.22 12.23
CA GLU A 292 46.06 -31.03 13.45
C GLU A 292 45.17 -30.42 14.53
N LYS A 293 45.27 -29.09 14.74
CA LYS A 293 44.40 -28.41 15.72
C LYS A 293 42.96 -28.34 15.25
N ALA A 294 42.72 -28.17 13.95
CA ALA A 294 41.37 -28.17 13.39
C ALA A 294 40.70 -29.55 13.56
N GLU A 295 41.42 -30.64 13.30
CA GLU A 295 40.91 -32.01 13.49
C GLU A 295 40.64 -32.32 14.96
N ALA A 296 41.52 -31.91 15.87
CA ALA A 296 41.32 -32.06 17.31
C ALA A 296 40.07 -31.31 17.81
N GLU A 297 39.87 -30.06 17.38
CA GLU A 297 38.67 -29.27 17.71
C GLU A 297 37.39 -29.93 17.19
N ILE A 298 37.40 -30.44 15.96
CA ILE A 298 36.24 -31.13 15.37
C ILE A 298 35.93 -32.44 16.12
N ALA A 299 36.95 -33.20 16.49
CA ALA A 299 36.79 -34.45 17.24
C ALA A 299 36.21 -34.21 18.64
N GLU A 300 36.71 -33.19 19.34
CA GLU A 300 36.17 -32.76 20.64
C GLU A 300 34.72 -32.26 20.50
N GLY A 301 34.43 -31.50 19.45
CA GLY A 301 33.09 -31.05 19.09
C GLY A 301 32.10 -32.18 18.87
N LYS A 302 32.49 -33.21 18.11
CA LYS A 302 31.68 -34.43 17.90
C LYS A 302 31.42 -35.19 19.20
N LYS A 303 32.42 -35.26 20.09
CA LYS A 303 32.26 -35.88 21.41
C LYS A 303 31.27 -35.09 22.27
N MET A 304 31.32 -33.75 22.24
CA MET A 304 30.35 -32.89 22.92
C MET A 304 28.94 -33.09 22.36
N GLN A 305 28.78 -33.11 21.03
CA GLN A 305 27.48 -33.40 20.38
C GLN A 305 26.89 -34.73 20.85
N GLN A 306 27.69 -35.81 20.84
CA GLN A 306 27.22 -37.12 21.29
C GLN A 306 26.84 -37.11 22.78
N SER A 307 27.61 -36.40 23.61
CA SER A 307 27.32 -36.30 25.05
C SER A 307 26.01 -35.55 25.30
N ILE A 308 25.74 -34.48 24.53
CA ILE A 308 24.46 -33.75 24.59
C ILE A 308 23.30 -34.67 24.19
N LEU A 309 23.41 -35.41 23.08
CA LEU A 309 22.34 -36.31 22.64
C LEU A 309 22.09 -37.43 23.65
N ASN A 310 23.14 -37.99 24.25
CA ASN A 310 23.00 -39.00 25.31
C ASN A 310 22.30 -38.43 26.55
N ALA A 311 22.64 -37.21 26.97
CA ALA A 311 22.00 -36.55 28.09
C ALA A 311 20.52 -36.26 27.83
N LEU A 312 20.18 -35.81 26.61
CA LEU A 312 18.79 -35.63 26.19
C LEU A 312 18.03 -36.97 26.14
N GLY A 313 18.69 -38.05 25.72
CA GLY A 313 18.12 -39.40 25.66
C GLY A 313 17.54 -39.89 27.00
N ILE A 314 18.04 -39.41 28.14
CA ILE A 314 17.48 -39.71 29.48
C ILE A 314 16.02 -39.23 29.58
N LEU A 315 15.67 -38.15 28.89
CA LEU A 315 14.33 -37.54 28.91
C LEU A 315 13.37 -38.17 27.89
N SER A 316 13.82 -39.08 27.03
CA SER A 316 13.00 -39.69 25.97
C SER A 316 11.79 -40.50 26.47
N SER A 317 11.82 -40.94 27.73
CA SER A 317 10.73 -41.70 28.36
C SER A 317 9.66 -40.80 29.02
N GLY A 318 9.88 -39.49 29.10
CA GLY A 318 9.04 -38.55 29.84
C GLY A 318 7.73 -38.14 29.14
N GLY A 319 7.52 -38.53 27.88
CA GLY A 319 6.36 -38.11 27.09
C GLY A 319 6.39 -36.62 26.73
N VAL A 320 5.23 -36.09 26.32
CA VAL A 320 5.06 -34.68 25.94
C VAL A 320 4.86 -33.82 27.18
N VAL A 321 5.78 -32.89 27.41
CA VAL A 321 5.73 -31.90 28.50
C VAL A 321 5.13 -30.60 27.97
N LYS A 322 4.13 -30.05 28.65
CA LYS A 322 3.38 -28.86 28.21
C LYS A 322 3.79 -27.56 28.91
N SER A 323 4.74 -27.63 29.85
CA SER A 323 5.30 -26.48 30.54
C SER A 323 6.76 -26.26 30.13
N ARG A 324 7.06 -25.06 29.63
CA ARG A 324 8.43 -24.69 29.25
C ARG A 324 9.37 -24.69 30.44
N ASP A 325 8.89 -24.24 31.60
CA ASP A 325 9.72 -24.12 32.79
C ASP A 325 10.06 -25.49 33.36
N GLU A 326 9.08 -26.40 33.44
CA GLU A 326 9.32 -27.79 33.87
C GLU A 326 10.29 -28.52 32.94
N PHE A 327 10.12 -28.38 31.63
CA PHE A 327 11.03 -29.01 30.66
C PHE A 327 12.43 -28.38 30.71
N THR A 328 12.51 -27.07 30.87
CA THR A 328 13.79 -26.34 31.00
C THR A 328 14.57 -26.83 32.21
N GLU A 329 13.93 -26.99 33.38
CA GLU A 329 14.58 -27.51 34.57
C GLU A 329 14.99 -28.99 34.42
N SER A 330 14.14 -29.79 33.78
CA SER A 330 14.46 -31.20 33.46
C SER A 330 15.68 -31.30 32.54
N MET A 331 15.76 -30.46 31.51
CA MET A 331 16.89 -30.41 30.59
C MET A 331 18.17 -29.89 31.27
N LYS A 332 18.09 -28.85 32.10
CA LYS A 332 19.24 -28.39 32.91
C LYS A 332 19.74 -29.49 33.86
N LYS A 333 18.84 -30.22 34.50
CA LYS A 333 19.19 -31.34 35.37
C LYS A 333 19.89 -32.45 34.58
N ALA A 334 19.35 -32.86 33.45
CA ALA A 334 19.96 -33.88 32.59
C ALA A 334 21.39 -33.51 32.15
N PHE A 335 21.63 -32.24 31.79
CA PHE A 335 22.97 -31.76 31.46
C PHE A 335 23.90 -31.72 32.68
N ARG A 336 23.43 -31.25 33.84
CA ARG A 336 24.23 -31.24 35.09
C ARG A 336 24.62 -32.65 35.53
N ASP A 337 23.68 -33.59 35.53
CA ASP A 337 23.89 -34.98 35.94
C ASP A 337 24.85 -35.70 34.97
N SER A 338 24.90 -35.24 33.71
CA SER A 338 25.86 -35.71 32.70
C SER A 338 27.20 -34.94 32.70
N GLY A 339 27.40 -34.01 33.65
CA GLY A 339 28.62 -33.21 33.76
C GLY A 339 28.84 -32.18 32.63
N LEU A 340 27.78 -31.80 31.91
CA LEU A 340 27.85 -30.90 30.76
C LEU A 340 27.54 -29.45 31.16
N ASN A 341 28.40 -28.53 30.73
CA ASN A 341 28.17 -27.10 30.83
C ASN A 341 27.80 -26.54 29.45
N ILE A 342 26.51 -26.26 29.24
CA ILE A 342 25.98 -25.83 27.94
C ILE A 342 25.86 -24.30 27.91
N PRO A 343 26.52 -23.60 26.95
CA PRO A 343 26.36 -22.17 26.79
C PRO A 343 24.90 -21.78 26.50
N ALA A 344 24.44 -20.64 27.03
CA ALA A 344 23.05 -20.20 26.89
C ALA A 344 22.51 -20.16 25.44
N PRO A 345 23.27 -19.73 24.41
CA PRO A 345 22.80 -19.76 23.02
C PRO A 345 22.54 -21.18 22.51
N LEU A 346 23.40 -22.13 22.86
CA LEU A 346 23.25 -23.53 22.48
C LEU A 346 22.08 -24.18 23.24
N PHE A 347 21.95 -23.90 24.54
CA PHE A 347 20.84 -24.36 25.35
C PHE A 347 19.50 -23.92 24.76
N LYS A 348 19.37 -22.63 24.38
CA LYS A 348 18.16 -22.09 23.75
C LYS A 348 17.89 -22.77 22.40
N ALA A 349 18.92 -23.00 21.58
CA ALA A 349 18.75 -23.67 20.28
C ALA A 349 18.22 -25.10 20.45
N ILE A 350 18.77 -25.86 21.40
CA ILE A 350 18.32 -27.22 21.72
C ILE A 350 16.88 -27.20 22.25
N LEU A 351 16.58 -26.30 23.20
CA LEU A 351 15.23 -26.16 23.78
C LEU A 351 14.18 -25.92 22.68
N MET A 352 14.47 -25.02 21.75
CA MET A 352 13.54 -24.69 20.67
C MET A 352 13.40 -25.83 19.65
N ALA A 353 14.49 -26.53 19.32
CA ALA A 353 14.44 -27.67 18.41
C ALA A 353 13.61 -28.84 18.98
N LEU A 354 13.55 -28.96 20.32
CA LEU A 354 12.73 -29.95 21.03
C LEU A 354 11.29 -29.50 21.26
N SER A 355 10.90 -28.31 20.80
CA SER A 355 9.57 -27.75 21.00
C SER A 355 8.71 -27.79 19.74
N GLU A 356 7.39 -27.89 19.93
CA GLU A 356 6.40 -27.62 18.88
C GLU A 356 5.23 -26.83 19.44
N ARG A 357 4.53 -26.10 18.58
CA ARG A 357 3.34 -25.35 18.96
C ARG A 357 2.22 -26.27 19.38
N ASP A 358 1.57 -25.92 20.48
CA ASP A 358 0.48 -26.68 21.06
C ASP A 358 -0.47 -25.74 21.80
N GLU A 359 -1.66 -25.50 21.25
CA GLU A 359 -2.65 -24.60 21.84
C GLU A 359 -3.12 -25.05 23.23
N THR A 360 -2.91 -26.32 23.58
CA THR A 360 -3.27 -26.89 24.89
C THR A 360 -2.15 -26.80 25.93
N ALA A 361 -0.98 -26.28 25.55
CA ALA A 361 0.16 -26.10 26.44
C ALA A 361 0.08 -24.82 27.27
N GLU A 362 0.92 -24.73 28.29
CA GLU A 362 1.03 -23.52 29.11
C GLU A 362 1.61 -22.35 28.31
N LEU A 363 1.32 -21.13 28.78
CA LEU A 363 1.85 -19.91 28.16
C LEU A 363 3.36 -19.85 28.34
N CYS A 364 4.08 -19.62 27.25
CA CYS A 364 5.45 -19.17 27.32
C CYS A 364 5.47 -17.71 27.79
N THR A 365 6.10 -17.43 28.93
CA THR A 365 6.20 -16.06 29.47
C THR A 365 7.62 -15.55 29.53
N ASP A 366 7.81 -14.25 29.29
CA ASP A 366 9.10 -13.60 29.48
C ASP A 366 9.52 -13.59 30.96
N LYS A 367 10.68 -12.97 31.25
CA LYS A 367 11.22 -12.88 32.62
C LYS A 367 10.33 -12.09 33.59
N ASN A 368 9.38 -11.31 33.08
CA ASN A 368 8.45 -10.50 33.86
C ASN A 368 7.09 -11.20 34.03
N GLY A 369 6.92 -12.41 33.48
CA GLY A 369 5.66 -13.15 33.49
C GLY A 369 4.68 -12.68 32.41
N ALA A 370 5.10 -11.82 31.48
CA ALA A 370 4.25 -11.39 30.37
C ALA A 370 4.24 -12.47 29.26
N PRO A 371 3.10 -12.78 28.63
CA PRO A 371 3.05 -13.75 27.54
C PRO A 371 3.96 -13.36 26.38
N GLU A 372 4.72 -14.31 25.87
CA GLU A 372 5.54 -14.13 24.67
C GLU A 372 4.65 -14.23 23.42
N PRO A 373 4.84 -13.38 22.40
CA PRO A 373 4.06 -13.44 21.17
C PRO A 373 4.45 -14.64 20.29
N ASP A 374 3.45 -15.30 19.71
CA ASP A 374 3.66 -16.25 18.62
C ASP A 374 3.65 -15.53 17.27
N SER A 375 4.82 -15.44 16.65
CA SER A 375 4.97 -14.78 15.36
C SER A 375 4.21 -15.47 14.21
N GLU A 376 3.82 -16.74 14.33
CA GLU A 376 3.03 -17.44 13.31
C GLU A 376 1.54 -17.20 13.42
N LEU A 377 1.07 -16.77 14.60
CA LEU A 377 -0.33 -16.47 14.86
C LEU A 377 -0.60 -14.96 14.95
N ARG A 378 0.43 -14.14 14.69
CA ARG A 378 0.31 -12.69 14.65
C ARG A 378 -0.59 -12.27 13.50
N ASP A 379 -1.50 -11.36 13.79
CA ASP A 379 -2.38 -10.75 12.79
C ASP A 379 -2.27 -9.22 12.77
N TYR A 380 -2.85 -8.61 11.74
CA TYR A 380 -2.91 -7.17 11.56
C TYR A 380 -4.33 -6.73 11.27
N GLU A 381 -4.83 -5.82 12.08
CA GLU A 381 -6.17 -5.24 11.91
C GLU A 381 -6.06 -3.76 11.59
N ASN A 382 -6.96 -3.25 10.75
CA ASN A 382 -7.05 -1.82 10.43
C ASN A 382 -8.26 -1.23 11.13
N VAL A 383 -8.03 -0.49 12.21
CA VAL A 383 -9.08 0.18 13.00
C VAL A 383 -9.25 1.61 12.53
N SER A 384 -10.47 2.06 12.25
CA SER A 384 -10.72 3.47 11.85
C SER A 384 -10.19 4.44 12.90
N LEU A 385 -9.65 5.59 12.50
CA LEU A 385 -9.27 6.66 13.44
C LEU A 385 -10.46 7.22 14.25
N ARG A 386 -11.69 6.91 13.86
CA ARG A 386 -12.90 7.29 14.62
C ARG A 386 -13.28 6.28 15.70
N GLU A 387 -12.61 5.13 15.75
CA GLU A 387 -12.93 4.04 16.67
C GLU A 387 -11.77 3.82 17.65
N GLU A 388 -12.11 3.61 18.92
CA GLU A 388 -11.15 3.21 19.95
C GLU A 388 -10.73 1.75 19.74
N ILE A 389 -9.42 1.50 19.71
CA ILE A 389 -8.84 0.15 19.51
C ILE A 389 -9.44 -0.87 20.49
N ALA A 390 -9.63 -0.49 21.76
CA ALA A 390 -10.21 -1.38 22.76
C ALA A 390 -11.66 -1.79 22.43
N GLY A 391 -12.44 -0.87 21.86
CA GLY A 391 -13.81 -1.13 21.40
C GLY A 391 -13.83 -2.10 20.22
N TYR A 392 -12.95 -1.89 19.24
CA TYR A 392 -12.77 -2.80 18.10
C TYR A 392 -12.36 -4.21 18.58
N MET A 393 -11.33 -4.31 19.42
CA MET A 393 -10.84 -5.58 19.96
C MET A 393 -11.95 -6.36 20.68
N ALA A 394 -12.75 -5.69 21.51
CA ALA A 394 -13.84 -6.32 22.23
C ALA A 394 -14.96 -6.85 21.32
N ARG A 395 -15.19 -6.21 20.17
CA ARG A 395 -16.27 -6.55 19.23
C ARG A 395 -15.84 -7.60 18.20
N GLU A 396 -14.65 -7.44 17.61
CA GLU A 396 -14.24 -8.20 16.42
C GLU A 396 -13.17 -9.26 16.72
N VAL A 397 -12.33 -9.09 17.75
CA VAL A 397 -11.16 -9.96 17.96
C VAL A 397 -11.33 -10.89 19.16
N LEU A 398 -11.54 -10.33 20.35
CA LEU A 398 -11.61 -11.08 21.61
C LEU A 398 -12.72 -12.14 21.68
N PRO A 399 -13.88 -12.00 21.01
CA PRO A 399 -14.88 -13.07 20.95
C PRO A 399 -14.39 -14.34 20.24
N HIS A 400 -13.43 -14.21 19.32
CA HIS A 400 -12.84 -15.31 18.56
C HIS A 400 -11.49 -15.75 19.14
N VAL A 401 -10.72 -14.82 19.70
CA VAL A 401 -9.38 -15.05 20.27
C VAL A 401 -9.26 -14.35 21.63
N PRO A 402 -9.74 -14.97 22.73
CA PRO A 402 -9.88 -14.29 24.02
C PRO A 402 -8.57 -13.86 24.70
N ASP A 403 -7.45 -14.47 24.32
CA ASP A 403 -6.12 -14.23 24.89
C ASP A 403 -5.23 -13.37 24.00
N ALA A 404 -5.78 -12.80 22.92
CA ALA A 404 -5.07 -11.87 22.06
C ALA A 404 -4.88 -10.50 22.74
N TRP A 405 -3.79 -9.81 22.39
CA TRP A 405 -3.55 -8.44 22.81
C TRP A 405 -2.96 -7.60 21.69
N VAL A 406 -3.04 -6.28 21.83
CA VAL A 406 -2.44 -5.35 20.87
C VAL A 406 -1.04 -4.95 21.31
N ASP A 407 -0.07 -5.10 20.41
CA ASP A 407 1.24 -4.48 20.58
C ASP A 407 1.20 -3.02 20.12
N GLY A 408 0.94 -2.12 21.06
CA GLY A 408 0.86 -0.68 20.81
C GLY A 408 2.15 -0.09 20.22
N SER A 409 3.32 -0.67 20.50
CA SER A 409 4.60 -0.18 19.98
C SER A 409 4.77 -0.38 18.47
N LYS A 410 4.01 -1.32 17.89
CA LYS A 410 3.99 -1.63 16.45
C LYS A 410 2.82 -0.98 15.72
N THR A 411 1.95 -0.26 16.43
CA THR A 411 0.79 0.36 15.82
C THR A 411 1.21 1.53 14.95
N LYS A 412 0.73 1.56 13.70
CA LYS A 412 1.05 2.61 12.73
C LYS A 412 -0.22 3.23 12.18
N THR A 413 -0.21 4.54 11.96
CA THR A 413 -1.29 5.22 11.25
C THR A 413 -1.09 5.07 9.74
N GLY A 414 -2.14 4.63 9.05
CA GLY A 414 -2.21 4.60 7.60
C GLY A 414 -3.37 5.43 7.07
N TYR A 415 -3.32 5.77 5.79
CA TYR A 415 -4.43 6.40 5.09
C TYR A 415 -4.74 5.64 3.81
N GLU A 416 -6.01 5.41 3.54
CA GLU A 416 -6.50 4.76 2.32
C GLU A 416 -7.86 5.33 1.91
N ILE A 417 -8.12 5.35 0.61
CA ILE A 417 -9.34 5.87 0.01
C ILE A 417 -9.99 4.72 -0.75
N ASN A 418 -10.85 3.95 -0.07
CA ASN A 418 -11.59 2.87 -0.71
C ASN A 418 -12.79 3.42 -1.49
N PHE A 419 -12.50 4.05 -2.64
CA PHE A 419 -13.50 4.75 -3.46
C PHE A 419 -14.70 3.85 -3.78
N ASN A 420 -14.45 2.62 -4.24
CA ASN A 420 -15.50 1.68 -4.66
C ASN A 420 -16.43 1.29 -3.51
N ARG A 421 -15.94 1.19 -2.28
CA ARG A 421 -16.77 0.87 -1.10
C ARG A 421 -17.87 1.91 -0.86
N TYR A 422 -17.61 3.18 -1.17
CA TYR A 422 -18.54 4.28 -0.88
C TYR A 422 -19.68 4.41 -1.88
N PHE A 423 -19.47 3.94 -3.12
CA PHE A 423 -20.47 3.99 -4.20
C PHE A 423 -21.02 2.60 -4.55
N TYR A 424 -20.59 1.56 -3.85
CA TYR A 424 -21.11 0.21 -4.04
C TYR A 424 -22.61 0.16 -3.74
N LYS A 425 -23.39 -0.18 -4.77
CA LYS A 425 -24.79 -0.54 -4.64
C LYS A 425 -24.89 -2.06 -4.73
N TYR A 426 -25.42 -2.70 -3.68
CA TYR A 426 -25.67 -4.13 -3.70
C TYR A 426 -26.69 -4.46 -4.78
N THR A 427 -26.26 -5.22 -5.78
CA THR A 427 -27.16 -5.79 -6.79
C THR A 427 -27.44 -7.24 -6.39
N PRO A 428 -28.65 -7.56 -5.93
CA PRO A 428 -28.99 -8.95 -5.66
C PRO A 428 -28.84 -9.77 -6.96
N PRO A 429 -28.39 -11.03 -6.86
CA PRO A 429 -28.40 -11.91 -8.02
C PRO A 429 -29.82 -12.03 -8.57
N ARG A 430 -29.95 -12.14 -9.90
CA ARG A 430 -31.25 -12.35 -10.55
C ARG A 430 -31.90 -13.63 -10.00
N PRO A 431 -33.24 -13.66 -9.83
CA PRO A 431 -33.95 -14.89 -9.46
C PRO A 431 -33.65 -16.01 -10.44
N LEU A 432 -33.54 -17.26 -9.94
CA LEU A 432 -33.22 -18.43 -10.77
C LEU A 432 -34.27 -18.65 -11.86
N GLU A 433 -35.53 -18.33 -11.55
CA GLU A 433 -36.67 -18.47 -12.46
C GLU A 433 -36.55 -17.58 -13.71
N GLU A 434 -35.95 -16.39 -13.57
CA GLU A 434 -35.69 -15.51 -14.72
C GLU A 434 -34.57 -16.06 -15.60
N ILE A 435 -33.52 -16.62 -14.99
CA ILE A 435 -32.40 -17.23 -15.70
C ILE A 435 -32.89 -18.45 -16.50
N GLU A 436 -33.74 -19.28 -15.90
CA GLU A 436 -34.34 -20.44 -16.57
C GLU A 436 -35.26 -20.05 -17.73
N ALA A 437 -36.05 -18.97 -17.56
CA ALA A 437 -36.93 -18.48 -18.63
C ALA A 437 -36.13 -17.93 -19.82
N GLU A 438 -35.05 -17.19 -19.57
CA GLU A 438 -34.12 -16.72 -20.61
C GLU A 438 -33.41 -17.87 -21.31
N LEU A 439 -32.88 -18.85 -20.57
CA LEU A 439 -32.23 -20.03 -21.15
C LEU A 439 -33.17 -20.78 -22.08
N LYS A 440 -34.42 -21.03 -21.65
CA LYS A 440 -35.45 -21.64 -22.52
C LYS A 440 -35.77 -20.78 -23.74
N GLY A 441 -35.75 -19.46 -23.60
CA GLY A 441 -35.95 -18.51 -24.71
C GLY A 441 -34.83 -18.62 -25.74
N ILE A 442 -33.57 -18.61 -25.29
CA ILE A 442 -32.37 -18.75 -26.12
C ILE A 442 -32.33 -20.14 -26.77
N GLU A 443 -32.63 -21.21 -26.03
CA GLU A 443 -32.74 -22.57 -26.58
C GLU A 443 -33.76 -22.63 -27.72
N LYS A 444 -34.89 -21.94 -27.57
CA LYS A 444 -35.93 -21.87 -28.60
C LYS A 444 -35.50 -21.06 -29.82
N GLU A 445 -34.78 -19.95 -29.64
CA GLU A 445 -34.17 -19.20 -30.75
C GLU A 445 -33.13 -20.04 -31.49
N ILE A 446 -32.23 -20.72 -30.77
CA ILE A 446 -31.21 -21.60 -31.36
C ILE A 446 -31.86 -22.75 -32.14
N ALA A 447 -32.90 -23.38 -31.57
CA ALA A 447 -33.63 -24.43 -32.25
C ALA A 447 -34.30 -23.93 -33.56
N GLY A 448 -34.92 -22.74 -33.52
CA GLY A 448 -35.51 -22.12 -34.71
C GLY A 448 -34.49 -21.79 -35.79
N MET A 449 -33.32 -21.25 -35.41
CA MET A 449 -32.23 -20.98 -36.35
C MET A 449 -31.67 -22.26 -36.98
N LEU A 450 -31.62 -23.37 -36.24
CA LEU A 450 -31.17 -24.66 -36.76
C LEU A 450 -32.19 -25.29 -37.72
N GLU A 451 -33.50 -25.10 -37.49
CA GLU A 451 -34.55 -25.55 -38.41
C GLU A 451 -34.58 -24.77 -39.72
N GLU A 452 -34.23 -23.48 -39.72
CA GLU A 452 -34.11 -22.67 -40.95
C GLU A 452 -32.87 -23.02 -41.81
N MET A 453 -31.93 -23.81 -41.27
CA MET A 453 -30.70 -24.22 -41.96
C MET A 453 -30.80 -25.60 -42.65
N VAL A 454 -31.93 -26.31 -42.54
CA VAL A 454 -32.15 -27.66 -43.11
C VAL A 454 -33.01 -27.63 -44.38
#